data_AF-A0AAD0WQP9-F1
#
_entry.id   AF-A0AAD0WQP9-F1
#
_cell.length_a   1.000
_cell.length_b   1.000
_cell.length_c   1.000
_cell.angle_alpha   90.00
_cell.angle_beta   90.00
_cell.angle_gamma   90.00
#
_symmetry.space_group_name_H-M   'P 1'
#
loop_
_entity.id
_entity.type
_entity.pdbx_description
1 polymer ?
#
loop_
_entity_poly.entity_id
_entity_poly.type
_entity_poly.pdbx_seq_one_letter_code
_entity_poly.pdbx_strand_id
1 'polypeptide(L)'
;MKNKLFKLIPLISFVLLYSSLSSFGKEEIHNKNNDIKIEQLQVKQIASQEILKKIAQHEIENSWINASIISVEKDNLDSKWIVIFKNSENNLKDKKLNISINLNGDILESKVI
;
A
#
# COMPACT_ATOMS: atom_id res chain seq x y z
N MET A 1 5.36 65.78 -11.66
CA MET A 1 5.96 64.51 -12.17
C MET A 1 5.51 63.41 -11.22
N LYS A 2 4.63 62.49 -11.67
CA LYS A 2 4.97 61.13 -12.14
C LYS A 2 5.53 60.28 -10.99
N ASN A 3 4.96 59.18 -10.49
CA ASN A 3 4.05 58.17 -11.05
C ASN A 3 3.22 57.50 -9.93
N LYS A 4 1.89 57.45 -10.05
CA LYS A 4 1.03 56.52 -9.30
C LYS A 4 0.83 55.28 -10.17
N LEU A 5 1.72 54.28 -10.05
CA LEU A 5 1.70 53.05 -10.87
C LEU A 5 1.45 51.77 -10.07
N PHE A 6 0.70 51.82 -8.96
CA PHE A 6 0.41 50.60 -8.21
C PHE A 6 -1.02 50.58 -7.67
N LYS A 7 -2.01 50.46 -8.56
CA LYS A 7 -3.40 50.16 -8.16
C LYS A 7 -4.15 49.20 -9.09
N LEU A 8 -3.44 48.43 -9.91
CA LEU A 8 -4.03 47.28 -10.59
C LEU A 8 -3.06 46.11 -10.44
N ILE A 9 -3.64 44.94 -10.19
CA ILE A 9 -3.01 43.62 -9.96
C ILE A 9 -2.88 43.34 -8.45
N PRO A 10 -3.73 42.45 -7.89
CA PRO A 10 -3.97 41.14 -8.48
C PRO A 10 -5.45 40.74 -8.53
N LEU A 11 -6.23 41.28 -9.48
CA LEU A 11 -7.47 40.61 -9.90
C LEU A 11 -7.17 39.38 -10.78
N ILE A 12 -6.00 39.36 -11.44
CA ILE A 12 -5.55 38.28 -12.32
C ILE A 12 -5.12 37.03 -11.54
N SER A 13 -4.79 37.16 -10.25
CA SER A 13 -4.44 35.99 -9.42
C SER A 13 -5.65 35.13 -9.09
N PHE A 14 -6.88 35.64 -9.16
CA PHE A 14 -8.08 34.85 -8.85
C PHE A 14 -8.52 33.96 -10.02
N VAL A 15 -8.27 34.36 -11.27
CA VAL A 15 -8.70 33.57 -12.44
C VAL A 15 -7.81 32.32 -12.63
N LEU A 16 -6.53 32.39 -12.27
CA LEU A 16 -5.62 31.24 -12.34
C LEU A 16 -5.83 30.20 -11.22
N LEU A 17 -6.49 30.59 -10.13
CA LEU A 17 -6.84 29.67 -9.02
C LEU A 17 -8.09 28.82 -9.32
N TYR A 18 -8.95 29.26 -10.26
CA TYR A 18 -10.15 28.52 -10.64
C TYR A 18 -9.95 27.61 -11.86
N SER A 19 -8.93 27.85 -12.70
CA SER A 19 -8.63 26.96 -13.84
C SER A 19 -7.91 25.67 -13.45
N SER A 20 -7.31 25.60 -12.25
CA SER A 20 -6.82 24.33 -11.69
C SER A 20 -7.94 23.47 -11.10
N LEU A 21 -9.06 24.08 -10.70
CA LEU A 21 -10.21 23.37 -10.15
C LEU A 21 -11.04 22.66 -11.23
N SER A 22 -10.86 22.98 -12.52
CA SER A 22 -11.49 22.22 -13.62
C SER A 22 -10.83 20.88 -13.94
N SER A 23 -9.95 20.34 -13.08
CA SER A 23 -9.46 18.95 -13.17
C SER A 23 -10.38 17.93 -12.48
N PHE A 24 -11.69 18.19 -12.47
CA PHE A 24 -12.78 17.35 -11.95
C PHE A 24 -13.03 16.04 -12.75
N GLY A 25 -11.97 15.45 -13.30
CA GLY A 25 -11.97 14.13 -13.91
C GLY A 25 -10.76 13.27 -13.52
N LYS A 26 -9.80 13.80 -12.75
CA LYS A 26 -8.62 13.06 -12.26
C LYS A 26 -8.70 12.70 -10.77
N GLU A 27 -9.61 13.32 -10.01
CA GLU A 27 -9.74 13.11 -8.56
C GLU A 27 -10.24 11.70 -8.20
N GLU A 28 -11.18 11.13 -8.96
CA GLU A 28 -11.67 9.77 -8.70
C GLU A 28 -10.58 8.69 -8.85
N ILE A 29 -9.71 8.83 -9.85
CA ILE A 29 -8.60 7.89 -10.09
C ILE A 29 -7.54 8.01 -8.99
N HIS A 30 -7.26 9.24 -8.55
CA HIS A 30 -6.30 9.48 -7.46
C HIS A 30 -6.79 8.94 -6.11
N ASN A 31 -8.08 9.11 -5.79
CA ASN A 31 -8.66 8.57 -4.55
C ASN A 31 -8.63 7.04 -4.54
N LYS A 32 -9.10 6.39 -5.62
CA LYS A 32 -9.07 4.93 -5.72
C LYS A 32 -7.65 4.35 -5.60
N ASN A 33 -6.66 5.02 -6.18
CA ASN A 33 -5.26 4.58 -6.09
C ASN A 33 -4.67 4.79 -4.69
N ASN A 34 -5.10 5.83 -3.96
CA ASN A 34 -4.67 6.04 -2.58
C ASN A 34 -5.30 5.01 -1.65
N ASP A 35 -6.57 4.68 -1.84
CA ASP A 35 -7.27 3.66 -1.05
C ASP A 35 -6.60 2.29 -1.21
N ILE A 36 -6.26 1.90 -2.44
CA ILE A 36 -5.53 0.64 -2.71
C ILE A 36 -4.15 0.65 -2.04
N LYS A 37 -3.43 1.78 -2.03
CA LYS A 37 -2.13 1.87 -1.35
C LYS A 37 -2.27 1.73 0.17
N ILE A 38 -3.31 2.31 0.75
CA ILE A 38 -3.60 2.19 2.19
C ILE A 38 -3.93 0.74 2.53
N GLU A 39 -4.81 0.11 1.75
CA GLU A 39 -5.12 -1.32 1.90
C GLU A 39 -3.84 -2.17 1.80
N GLN A 40 -2.98 -1.92 0.81
CA GLN A 40 -1.69 -2.61 0.66
C GLN A 40 -0.78 -2.46 1.88
N LEU A 41 -0.73 -1.27 2.50
CA LEU A 41 0.07 -1.07 3.71
C LEU A 41 -0.51 -1.85 4.88
N GLN A 42 -1.83 -1.85 5.05
CA GLN A 42 -2.50 -2.59 6.12
C GLN A 42 -2.28 -4.10 5.99
N VAL A 43 -2.47 -4.67 4.79
CA VAL A 43 -2.28 -6.12 4.60
C VAL A 43 -0.83 -6.54 4.76
N LYS A 44 0.14 -5.68 4.38
CA LYS A 44 1.56 -5.94 4.68
C LYS A 44 1.80 -6.03 6.18
N GLN A 45 1.23 -5.11 6.96
CA GLN A 45 1.38 -5.10 8.42
C GLN A 45 0.77 -6.37 9.06
N ILE A 46 -0.46 -6.70 8.67
CA ILE A 46 -1.16 -7.89 9.16
C ILE A 46 -0.36 -9.16 8.82
N ALA A 47 0.11 -9.28 7.58
CA ALA A 47 0.89 -10.44 7.15
C ALA A 47 2.22 -10.57 7.91
N SER A 48 2.91 -9.45 8.17
CA SER A 48 4.13 -9.45 9.00
C SER A 48 3.85 -9.87 10.44
N GLN A 49 2.72 -9.45 11.03
CA GLN A 49 2.33 -9.88 12.38
C GLN A 49 2.01 -11.38 12.43
N GLU A 50 1.35 -11.92 11.41
CA GLU A 50 1.06 -13.35 11.31
C GLU A 50 2.34 -14.19 11.26
N ILE A 51 3.39 -13.74 10.55
CA ILE A 51 4.70 -14.41 10.58
C ILE A 51 5.26 -14.45 12.01
N LEU A 52 5.28 -13.32 12.70
CA LEU A 52 5.79 -13.25 14.07
C LEU A 52 4.99 -14.15 15.01
N LYS A 53 3.67 -14.20 14.84
CA LYS A 53 2.78 -15.09 15.60
C LYS A 53 3.12 -16.55 15.34
N LYS A 54 3.28 -16.98 14.09
CA LYS A 54 3.67 -18.35 13.74
C LYS A 54 5.04 -18.74 14.29
N ILE A 55 6.01 -17.82 14.26
CA ILE A 55 7.32 -18.02 14.88
C ILE A 55 7.15 -18.23 16.39
N ALA A 56 6.39 -17.36 17.07
CA ALA A 56 6.14 -17.48 18.51
C ALA A 56 5.42 -18.78 18.87
N GLN A 57 4.51 -19.25 18.00
CA GLN A 57 3.79 -20.52 18.14
C GLN A 57 4.59 -21.75 17.67
N HIS A 58 5.82 -21.56 17.19
CA HIS A 58 6.73 -22.61 16.72
C HIS A 58 6.17 -23.38 15.51
N GLU A 59 5.27 -22.75 14.73
CA GLU A 59 4.69 -23.32 13.51
C GLU A 59 5.63 -23.17 12.30
N ILE A 60 6.54 -22.20 12.33
CA ILE A 60 7.59 -21.97 11.33
C ILE A 60 8.93 -21.65 12.01
N GLU A 61 10.03 -21.76 11.27
CA GLU A 61 11.38 -21.55 11.83
C GLU A 61 11.67 -20.07 12.13
N ASN A 62 12.55 -19.78 13.09
CA ASN A 62 12.95 -18.40 13.44
C ASN A 62 13.63 -17.64 12.28
N SER A 63 14.16 -18.35 11.29
CA SER A 63 14.79 -17.77 10.09
C SER A 63 13.84 -16.86 9.29
N TRP A 64 12.53 -17.02 9.46
CA TRP A 64 11.51 -16.20 8.80
C TRP A 64 11.37 -14.79 9.40
N ILE A 65 12.02 -14.46 10.52
CA ILE A 65 11.88 -13.17 11.19
C ILE A 65 12.30 -11.97 10.32
N ASN A 66 13.25 -12.19 9.40
CA ASN A 66 13.74 -11.18 8.46
C ASN A 66 13.26 -11.44 7.03
N ALA A 67 12.19 -12.24 6.87
CA ALA A 67 11.64 -12.52 5.55
C ALA A 67 11.17 -11.23 4.86
N SER A 68 11.45 -11.12 3.57
CA SER A 68 11.10 -9.94 2.78
C SER A 68 9.82 -10.18 1.98
N ILE A 69 8.97 -9.16 1.90
CA ILE A 69 7.78 -9.18 1.04
C ILE A 69 8.23 -9.03 -0.41
N ILE A 70 7.96 -10.04 -1.24
CA ILE A 70 8.31 -10.04 -2.66
C ILE A 70 7.11 -9.78 -3.57
N SER A 71 5.88 -10.04 -3.11
CA SER A 71 4.66 -9.69 -3.83
C SER A 71 3.50 -9.37 -2.88
N VAL A 72 2.63 -8.45 -3.31
CA VAL A 72 1.34 -8.13 -2.68
C VAL A 72 0.32 -7.93 -3.79
N GLU A 73 -0.59 -8.88 -3.92
CA GLU A 73 -1.57 -8.92 -5.00
C GLU A 73 -2.97 -8.97 -4.42
N LYS A 74 -3.89 -8.18 -4.99
CA LYS A 74 -5.32 -8.28 -4.70
C LYS A 74 -5.90 -9.22 -5.73
N ASP A 75 -6.47 -10.33 -5.27
CA ASP A 75 -7.28 -11.18 -6.11
C ASP A 75 -8.62 -10.48 -6.36
N ASN A 76 -8.82 -10.07 -7.62
CA ASN A 76 -10.02 -9.33 -8.02
C ASN A 76 -11.28 -10.20 -8.02
N LEU A 77 -11.15 -11.54 -8.02
CA LEU A 77 -12.28 -12.46 -8.02
C LEU A 77 -12.75 -12.75 -6.60
N ASP A 78 -11.81 -13.11 -5.72
CA ASP A 78 -12.12 -13.56 -4.36
C ASP A 78 -12.09 -12.44 -3.32
N SER A 79 -11.80 -11.19 -3.72
CA SER A 79 -11.69 -10.05 -2.81
C SER A 79 -10.75 -10.34 -1.63
N LYS A 80 -9.62 -10.98 -1.91
CA LYS A 80 -8.58 -11.31 -0.93
C LYS A 80 -7.24 -10.74 -1.37
N TRP A 81 -6.38 -10.50 -0.39
CA TRP A 81 -5.01 -10.11 -0.60
C TRP A 81 -4.10 -11.32 -0.41
N ILE A 82 -3.15 -11.49 -1.32
CA ILE A 82 -2.12 -12.51 -1.24
C ILE A 82 -0.80 -11.78 -1.03
N VAL A 83 -0.16 -12.05 0.10
CA VAL A 83 1.16 -11.52 0.44
C VAL A 83 2.16 -12.66 0.39
N ILE A 84 3.22 -12.49 -0.38
CA ILE A 84 4.26 -13.51 -0.56
C ILE A 84 5.56 -13.02 0.08
N PHE A 85 6.07 -13.83 0.99
CA PHE A 85 7.35 -13.62 1.65
C PHE A 85 8.41 -14.56 1.10
N LYS A 86 9.65 -14.07 1.06
CA LYS A 86 10.83 -14.86 0.77
C LYS A 86 11.72 -14.90 2.00
N ASN A 87 12.15 -16.09 2.40
CA ASN A 87 13.10 -16.22 3.49
C ASN A 87 14.48 -15.68 3.07
N SER A 88 15.11 -14.91 3.95
CA SER A 88 16.41 -14.27 3.71
C SER A 88 17.61 -15.20 3.93
N GLU A 89 17.44 -16.32 4.64
CA GLU A 89 18.53 -17.24 4.96
C GLU A 89 18.95 -18.12 3.78
N ASN A 90 20.27 -18.34 3.68
CA ASN A 90 20.92 -19.03 2.56
C ASN A 90 20.41 -20.47 2.35
N ASN A 91 19.99 -21.15 3.42
CA ASN A 91 19.54 -22.54 3.39
C ASN A 91 18.09 -22.69 2.92
N LEU A 92 17.34 -21.59 2.92
CA LEU A 92 15.90 -21.54 2.63
C LEU A 92 15.61 -20.56 1.49
N LYS A 93 16.63 -20.22 0.69
CA LYS A 93 16.62 -19.15 -0.31
C LYS A 93 15.52 -19.27 -1.37
N ASP A 94 14.90 -20.43 -1.52
CA ASP A 94 13.81 -20.67 -2.47
C ASP A 94 12.45 -20.91 -1.80
N LYS A 95 12.41 -21.04 -0.46
CA LYS A 95 11.14 -21.19 0.26
C LYS A 95 10.38 -19.87 0.23
N LYS A 96 9.08 -19.97 -0.05
CA LYS A 96 8.15 -18.86 0.01
C LYS A 96 7.10 -19.11 1.06
N LEU A 97 6.57 -18.06 1.64
CA LEU A 97 5.42 -18.15 2.53
C LEU A 97 4.32 -17.25 1.99
N ASN A 98 3.19 -17.85 1.68
CA ASN A 98 2.02 -17.18 1.17
C ASN A 98 1.03 -16.96 2.31
N ILE A 99 0.54 -15.75 2.45
CA ILE A 99 -0.51 -15.39 3.40
C ILE A 99 -1.68 -14.80 2.61
N SER A 100 -2.85 -15.42 2.77
CA SER A 100 -4.11 -14.98 2.20
C SER A 100 -4.92 -14.25 3.26
N ILE A 101 -5.36 -13.02 2.97
CA ILE A 101 -6.05 -12.12 3.90
C ILE A 101 -7.34 -11.62 3.24
N ASN A 102 -8.48 -11.69 3.92
CA ASN A 102 -9.73 -11.12 3.38
C ASN A 102 -9.77 -9.58 3.49
N LEU A 103 -10.81 -8.93 2.96
CA LEU A 103 -10.96 -7.46 3.06
C LEU A 103 -11.12 -6.94 4.50
N ASN A 104 -11.51 -7.79 5.44
CA ASN A 104 -11.69 -7.43 6.85
C ASN A 104 -10.36 -7.49 7.64
N GLY A 105 -9.31 -8.04 7.05
CA GLY A 105 -8.02 -8.24 7.69
C GLY A 105 -7.85 -9.60 8.38
N ASP A 106 -8.77 -10.54 8.19
CA ASP A 106 -8.65 -11.90 8.75
C ASP A 106 -7.73 -12.76 7.88
N ILE A 107 -6.88 -13.55 8.53
CA ILE A 107 -6.04 -14.55 7.86
C ILE A 107 -6.90 -15.75 7.46
N LEU A 108 -7.01 -15.99 6.15
CA LEU A 108 -7.72 -17.15 5.60
C LEU A 108 -6.82 -18.38 5.53
N GLU A 109 -5.57 -18.18 5.10
CA GLU A 109 -4.58 -19.24 4.95
C GLU A 109 -3.17 -18.66 5.06
N SER A 110 -2.26 -19.43 5.64
CA SER A 110 -0.84 -19.07 5.73
C SER A 110 0.02 -20.33 5.60
N LYS A 111 0.77 -20.45 4.50
CA LYS A 111 1.44 -21.70 4.12
C LYS A 111 2.83 -21.47 3.53
N VAL A 112 3.79 -22.29 3.95
CA VAL A 112 5.14 -22.39 3.34
C VAL A 112 5.08 -23.26 2.09
N ILE A 113 5.70 -22.79 1.01
CA ILE A 113 5.82 -23.45 -0.30
C ILE A 113 7.29 -23.60 -0.65
#